data_AF-A0A353RIT7-F1
#
_entry.id   AF-A0A353RIT7-F1
#
_cell.length_a   1.000
_cell.length_b   1.000
_cell.length_c   1.000
_cell.angle_alpha   90.00
_cell.angle_beta   90.00
_cell.angle_gamma   90.00
#
_symmetry.space_group_name_H-M   'P 1'
#
loop_
_entity.id
_entity.type
_entity.pdbx_description
1 polymer ?
#
loop_
_entity_poly.entity_id
_entity_poly.type
_entity_poly.pdbx_seq_one_letter_code
_entity_poly.pdbx_strand_id
1 'polypeptide(L)'
;GAALSRRNYGETIAHMIAPTRYFYQFCGNRARYGDDPHQSPVDAHMLVALIVPRPLLLQTGDSDGWSDPKGEFLAAVAAEPIYRLFGKRGLERTEMPAPGEPILHDMGYYMHAGGHGTLPGDYDIFIDFMRKHFLPVDAEVTDETR
;
A
#
# COMPACT_ATOMS: atom_id res chain seq x y z
N GLY A 1 -3.25 3.02 7.48
CA GLY A 1 -3.35 3.18 6.02
C GLY A 1 -3.61 1.84 5.39
N ALA A 2 -2.69 1.36 4.55
CA ALA A 2 -2.78 0.06 3.88
C ALA A 2 -2.42 -1.14 4.79
N ALA A 3 -1.77 -0.92 5.93
CA ALA A 3 -1.41 -2.01 6.84
C ALA A 3 -2.64 -2.65 7.51
N LEU A 4 -2.68 -3.98 7.51
CA LEU A 4 -3.73 -4.76 8.18
C LEU A 4 -3.73 -4.49 9.69
N SER A 5 -4.82 -3.93 10.21
CA SER A 5 -4.97 -3.64 11.64
C SER A 5 -4.94 -4.92 12.49
N ARG A 6 -5.45 -6.03 11.96
CA ARG A 6 -5.40 -7.35 12.62
C ARG A 6 -4.01 -7.93 12.81
N ARG A 7 -2.98 -7.42 12.13
CA ARG A 7 -1.60 -7.85 12.42
C ARG A 7 -1.09 -7.29 13.74
N ASN A 8 -1.69 -6.21 14.23
CA ASN A 8 -1.38 -5.59 15.51
C ASN A 8 0.13 -5.42 15.73
N TYR A 9 0.83 -4.92 14.71
CA TYR A 9 2.28 -4.78 14.63
C TYR A 9 2.63 -3.34 14.24
N GLY A 10 3.70 -2.78 14.80
CA GLY A 10 4.06 -1.37 14.59
C GLY A 10 3.04 -0.43 15.24
N GLU A 11 2.51 0.52 14.46
CA GLU A 11 1.37 1.35 14.86
C GLU A 11 0.08 0.53 14.91
N THR A 12 -0.66 0.63 16.02
CA THR A 12 -1.87 -0.15 16.26
C THR A 12 -3.08 0.77 16.37
N ILE A 13 -4.29 0.21 16.32
CA ILE A 13 -5.51 1.00 16.56
C ILE A 13 -5.43 1.72 17.91
N ALA A 14 -4.94 1.05 18.97
CA ALA A 14 -4.74 1.64 20.29
C ALA A 14 -3.82 2.87 20.26
N HIS A 15 -2.72 2.82 19.50
CA HIS A 15 -1.83 3.98 19.32
C HIS A 15 -2.55 5.17 18.65
N MET A 16 -3.35 4.88 17.63
CA MET A 16 -4.05 5.91 16.83
C MET A 16 -5.19 6.58 17.62
N ILE A 17 -5.89 5.84 18.48
CA ILE A 17 -7.02 6.37 19.27
C ILE A 17 -6.60 6.97 20.60
N ALA A 18 -5.32 6.86 20.97
CA ALA A 18 -4.80 7.42 22.22
C ALA A 18 -4.98 8.95 22.26
N PRO A 19 -5.61 9.52 23.30
CA PRO A 19 -5.82 10.97 23.44
C PRO A 19 -4.53 11.80 23.39
N THR A 20 -3.40 11.22 23.79
CA THR A 20 -2.08 11.88 23.81
C THR A 20 -1.35 11.85 22.47
N ARG A 21 -1.94 11.23 21.43
CA ARG A 21 -1.30 11.06 20.11
C ARG A 21 -2.21 11.63 19.01
N TYR A 22 -3.05 10.77 18.44
CA TYR A 22 -3.69 11.00 17.15
C TYR A 22 -5.21 10.80 17.20
N PHE A 23 -5.84 10.94 18.37
CA PHE A 23 -7.27 10.64 18.57
C PHE A 23 -8.22 11.38 17.60
N TYR A 24 -7.77 12.50 17.03
CA TYR A 24 -8.50 13.33 16.07
C TYR A 24 -8.49 12.80 14.63
N GLN A 25 -7.63 11.84 14.29
CA GLN A 25 -7.46 11.36 12.91
C GLN A 25 -8.59 10.41 12.46
N PHE A 26 -9.30 9.78 13.40
CA PHE A 26 -10.33 8.78 13.12
C PHE A 26 -11.65 9.14 13.78
N CYS A 27 -12.74 8.60 13.23
CA CYS A 27 -14.03 8.69 13.89
C CYS A 27 -13.97 8.00 15.27
N GLY A 28 -14.69 8.54 16.27
CA GLY A 28 -14.66 8.02 17.64
C GLY A 28 -15.06 6.55 17.76
N ASN A 29 -15.88 6.03 16.83
CA ASN A 29 -16.24 4.62 16.79
C ASN A 29 -15.05 3.67 16.57
N ARG A 30 -13.94 4.15 15.99
CA ARG A 30 -12.70 3.36 15.80
C ARG A 30 -12.12 2.89 17.13
N ALA A 31 -12.32 3.64 18.22
CA ALA A 31 -11.83 3.30 19.55
C ALA A 31 -12.40 1.97 20.08
N ARG A 32 -13.56 1.53 19.59
CA ARG A 32 -14.18 0.23 19.96
C ARG A 32 -13.31 -0.98 19.61
N TYR A 33 -12.36 -0.80 18.69
CA TYR A 33 -11.48 -1.87 18.20
C TYR A 33 -10.02 -1.64 18.59
N GLY A 34 -9.77 -0.75 19.58
CA GLY A 34 -8.42 -0.43 20.06
C GLY A 34 -7.74 -1.62 20.72
N ASP A 35 -8.45 -2.29 21.63
CA ASP A 35 -7.91 -3.41 22.41
C ASP A 35 -7.81 -4.70 21.57
N ASP A 36 -8.81 -4.96 20.73
CA ASP A 36 -8.85 -6.13 19.84
C ASP A 36 -9.26 -5.73 18.41
N PRO A 37 -8.28 -5.54 17.50
CA PRO A 37 -8.54 -5.25 16.09
C PRO A 37 -9.32 -6.34 15.36
N HIS A 38 -9.37 -7.59 15.85
CA HIS A 38 -10.12 -8.68 15.20
C HIS A 38 -11.64 -8.47 15.26
N GLN A 39 -12.13 -7.67 16.21
CA GLN A 39 -13.54 -7.33 16.32
C GLN A 39 -14.02 -6.31 15.29
N SER A 40 -13.10 -5.62 14.61
CA SER A 40 -13.46 -4.67 13.54
C SER A 40 -14.15 -5.43 12.40
N PRO A 41 -15.32 -4.99 11.89
CA PRO A 41 -15.98 -5.69 10.78
C PRO A 41 -15.23 -5.54 9.45
N VAL A 42 -14.20 -4.70 9.40
CA VAL A 42 -13.40 -4.39 8.20
C VAL A 42 -11.91 -4.42 8.49
N ASP A 43 -11.08 -4.48 7.43
CA ASP A 43 -9.63 -4.24 7.50
C ASP A 43 -9.11 -3.51 6.26
N ALA A 44 -7.82 -3.18 6.26
CA ALA A 44 -7.17 -2.40 5.22
C ALA A 44 -7.25 -3.01 3.81
N HIS A 45 -7.25 -4.35 3.66
CA HIS A 45 -7.46 -4.98 2.35
C HIS A 45 -8.80 -4.62 1.71
N MET A 46 -9.85 -4.37 2.51
CA MET A 46 -11.13 -3.90 2.00
C MET A 46 -11.05 -2.47 1.51
N LEU A 47 -10.29 -1.60 2.18
CA LEU A 47 -10.03 -0.23 1.73
C LEU A 47 -9.22 -0.24 0.41
N VAL A 48 -8.18 -1.07 0.33
CA VAL A 48 -7.39 -1.28 -0.88
C VAL A 48 -8.29 -1.75 -2.04
N ALA A 49 -9.19 -2.69 -1.78
CA ALA A 49 -10.13 -3.21 -2.78
C ALA A 49 -11.10 -2.15 -3.33
N LEU A 50 -11.41 -1.08 -2.59
CA LEU A 50 -12.25 0.03 -3.08
C LEU A 50 -11.58 0.86 -4.19
N ILE A 51 -10.29 0.65 -4.47
CA ILE A 51 -9.57 1.36 -5.53
C ILE A 51 -9.84 0.74 -6.91
N VAL A 52 -10.20 -0.55 -6.95
CA VAL A 52 -10.52 -1.29 -8.19
C VAL A 52 -11.59 -0.57 -9.02
N PRO A 53 -11.46 -0.48 -10.36
CA PRO A 53 -10.43 -1.08 -11.21
C PRO A 53 -9.22 -0.16 -11.50
N ARG A 54 -9.02 0.90 -10.72
CA ARG A 54 -7.92 1.84 -10.93
C ARG A 54 -6.58 1.23 -10.47
N PRO A 55 -5.48 1.61 -11.12
CA PRO A 55 -4.16 1.16 -10.69
C PRO A 55 -3.81 1.74 -9.31
N LEU A 56 -3.13 0.95 -8.48
CA LEU A 56 -2.65 1.31 -7.15
C LEU A 56 -1.22 0.81 -6.98
N LEU A 57 -0.32 1.67 -6.49
CA LEU A 57 1.02 1.27 -6.06
C LEU A 57 1.15 1.51 -4.55
N LEU A 58 1.51 0.48 -3.80
CA LEU A 58 1.94 0.62 -2.41
C LEU A 58 3.47 0.72 -2.37
N GLN A 59 4.00 1.73 -1.68
CA GLN A 59 5.44 1.90 -1.46
C GLN A 59 5.73 1.85 0.04
N THR A 60 6.75 1.09 0.40
CA THR A 60 7.20 0.91 1.79
C THR A 60 8.73 0.98 1.89
N GLY A 61 9.25 1.12 3.12
CA GLY A 61 10.67 0.97 3.43
C GLY A 61 10.89 -0.27 4.29
N ASP A 62 11.94 -1.05 4.00
CA ASP A 62 12.19 -2.35 4.66
C ASP A 62 12.45 -2.27 6.18
N SER A 63 12.96 -1.13 6.64
CA SER A 63 13.21 -0.86 8.06
C SER A 63 12.13 0.03 8.70
N ASP A 64 11.07 0.39 7.97
CA ASP A 64 9.91 1.13 8.49
C ASP A 64 8.97 0.22 9.30
N GLY A 65 9.49 -0.36 10.38
CA GLY A 65 8.73 -1.30 11.21
C GLY A 65 7.48 -0.70 11.86
N TRP A 66 7.39 0.62 11.99
CA TRP A 66 6.20 1.28 12.56
C TRP A 66 5.00 1.21 11.60
N SER A 67 5.24 1.28 10.29
CA SER A 67 4.16 1.22 9.27
C SER A 67 3.73 -0.20 8.90
N ASP A 68 4.44 -1.24 9.36
CA ASP A 68 4.21 -2.66 9.02
C ASP A 68 4.21 -2.94 7.49
N PRO A 69 5.38 -2.88 6.80
CA PRO A 69 5.50 -3.14 5.37
C PRO A 69 4.91 -4.49 4.95
N LYS A 70 5.09 -5.51 5.81
CA LYS A 70 4.50 -6.84 5.62
C LYS A 70 2.97 -6.81 5.69
N GLY A 71 2.40 -6.00 6.57
CA GLY A 71 0.95 -5.82 6.65
C GLY A 71 0.36 -5.10 5.45
N GLU A 72 1.08 -4.13 4.89
CA GLU A 72 0.69 -3.47 3.64
C GLU A 72 0.71 -4.45 2.46
N PHE A 73 1.80 -5.23 2.34
CA PHE A 73 1.90 -6.28 1.32
C PHE A 73 0.76 -7.31 1.44
N LEU A 74 0.49 -7.82 2.65
CA LEU A 74 -0.58 -8.79 2.88
C LEU A 74 -1.97 -8.19 2.63
N ALA A 75 -2.18 -6.90 2.86
CA ALA A 75 -3.43 -6.24 2.50
C ALA A 75 -3.66 -6.23 0.99
N ALA A 76 -2.60 -5.97 0.21
CA ALA A 76 -2.63 -6.04 -1.24
C ALA A 76 -2.91 -7.48 -1.71
N VAL A 77 -2.21 -8.49 -1.19
CA VAL A 77 -2.48 -9.91 -1.48
C VAL A 77 -3.94 -10.29 -1.20
N ALA A 78 -4.50 -9.84 -0.08
CA ALA A 78 -5.90 -10.11 0.26
C ALA A 78 -6.91 -9.35 -0.62
N ALA A 79 -6.53 -8.23 -1.24
CA ALA A 79 -7.37 -7.46 -2.16
C ALA A 79 -7.30 -7.95 -3.62
N GLU A 80 -6.27 -8.72 -3.99
CA GLU A 80 -6.06 -9.27 -5.34
C GLU A 80 -7.29 -9.99 -5.95
N PRO A 81 -8.10 -10.78 -5.22
CA PRO A 81 -9.30 -11.40 -5.78
C PRO A 81 -10.27 -10.38 -6.40
N ILE A 82 -10.36 -9.16 -5.87
CA ILE A 82 -11.23 -8.11 -6.41
C ILE A 82 -10.63 -7.51 -7.69
N TYR A 83 -9.31 -7.35 -7.78
CA TYR A 83 -8.67 -6.96 -9.04
C TYR A 83 -8.96 -7.98 -10.15
N ARG A 84 -8.82 -9.28 -9.84
CA ARG A 84 -9.11 -10.36 -10.80
C ARG A 84 -10.56 -10.38 -11.27
N LEU A 85 -11.51 -10.06 -10.38
CA LEU A 85 -12.94 -9.97 -10.74
C LEU A 85 -13.19 -8.91 -11.85
N PHE A 86 -12.40 -7.85 -11.89
CA PHE A 86 -12.49 -6.79 -12.89
C PHE A 86 -11.52 -6.99 -14.07
N GLY A 87 -10.95 -8.19 -14.23
CA GLY A 87 -10.00 -8.49 -15.31
C GLY A 87 -8.67 -7.74 -15.17
N LYS A 88 -8.32 -7.29 -13.97
CA LYS A 88 -7.06 -6.61 -13.64
C LYS A 88 -6.06 -7.57 -13.03
N ARG A 89 -4.77 -7.21 -13.14
CA ARG A 89 -3.67 -7.99 -12.55
C ARG A 89 -3.39 -7.52 -11.13
N GLY A 90 -3.48 -8.46 -10.18
CA GLY A 90 -3.05 -8.27 -8.79
C GLY A 90 -1.53 -8.34 -8.63
N LEU A 91 -1.05 -8.68 -7.43
CA LEU A 91 0.38 -8.89 -7.20
C LEU A 91 0.89 -10.19 -7.85
N GLU A 92 0.01 -11.20 -7.96
CA GLU A 92 0.33 -12.54 -8.49
C GLU A 92 1.44 -13.25 -7.69
N ARG A 93 1.66 -12.83 -6.44
CA ARG A 93 2.58 -13.44 -5.48
C ARG A 93 2.03 -13.36 -4.06
N THR A 94 2.35 -14.35 -3.24
CA THR A 94 2.00 -14.40 -1.81
C THR A 94 3.19 -14.18 -0.88
N GLU A 95 4.40 -14.13 -1.44
CA GLU A 95 5.65 -13.86 -0.73
C GLU A 95 6.09 -12.43 -1.01
N MET A 96 6.45 -11.70 0.05
CA MET A 96 6.86 -10.30 -0.06
C MET A 96 8.22 -10.21 -0.77
N PRO A 97 8.35 -9.40 -1.84
CA PRO A 97 9.62 -9.24 -2.55
C PRO A 97 10.74 -8.70 -1.66
N ALA A 98 11.99 -8.91 -2.08
CA ALA A 98 13.12 -8.25 -1.45
C ALA A 98 13.11 -6.73 -1.75
N PRO A 99 13.78 -5.90 -0.93
CA PRO A 99 13.92 -4.48 -1.24
C PRO A 99 14.57 -4.27 -2.61
N GLY A 100 14.03 -3.34 -3.41
CA GLY A 100 14.51 -3.08 -4.77
C GLY A 100 13.84 -3.92 -5.86
N GLU A 101 12.87 -4.79 -5.54
CA GLU A 101 12.15 -5.62 -6.50
C GLU A 101 10.70 -5.13 -6.73
N PRO A 102 10.44 -4.23 -7.70
CA PRO A 102 9.12 -3.68 -7.90
C PRO A 102 8.16 -4.65 -8.61
N ILE A 103 6.91 -4.69 -8.14
CA ILE A 103 5.77 -5.26 -8.86
C ILE A 103 4.95 -4.09 -9.38
N LEU A 104 4.83 -3.95 -10.70
CA LEU A 104 4.16 -2.82 -11.37
C LEU A 104 2.90 -3.25 -12.15
N HIS A 105 2.13 -4.22 -11.65
CA HIS A 105 0.85 -4.62 -12.25
C HIS A 105 -0.25 -3.55 -11.99
N ASP A 106 -1.54 -3.81 -12.27
CA ASP A 106 -2.61 -2.87 -11.89
C ASP A 106 -2.63 -2.68 -10.37
N MET A 107 -2.41 -3.74 -9.59
CA MET A 107 -1.99 -3.63 -8.20
C MET A 107 -0.47 -3.81 -8.13
N GLY A 108 0.23 -2.75 -7.74
CA GLY A 108 1.67 -2.73 -7.56
C GLY A 108 2.08 -2.72 -6.09
N TYR A 109 3.30 -3.19 -5.85
CA TYR A 109 3.99 -3.11 -4.58
C TYR A 109 5.47 -2.87 -4.82
N TYR A 110 6.06 -1.96 -4.06
CA TYR A 110 7.48 -1.70 -4.07
C TYR A 110 7.98 -1.43 -2.64
N MET A 111 9.14 -1.98 -2.31
CA MET A 111 9.81 -1.75 -1.04
C MET A 111 11.24 -1.31 -1.35
N HIS A 112 11.64 -0.14 -0.87
CA HIS A 112 13.05 0.28 -0.95
C HIS A 112 13.83 -0.20 0.27
N ALA A 113 15.14 -0.30 0.12
CA ALA A 113 16.03 -0.43 1.27
C ALA A 113 16.07 0.92 2.00
N GLY A 114 15.70 0.97 3.27
CA GLY A 114 15.63 2.21 4.04
C GLY A 114 14.44 2.29 5.00
N GLY A 115 14.37 3.42 5.69
CA GLY A 115 13.36 3.68 6.73
C GLY A 115 12.09 4.33 6.19
N HIS A 116 11.38 4.98 7.09
CA HIS A 116 10.12 5.67 6.79
C HIS A 116 10.27 6.81 5.78
N GLY A 117 9.29 6.94 4.90
CA GLY A 117 9.16 8.02 3.92
C GLY A 117 9.58 7.62 2.52
N THR A 118 9.55 8.59 1.62
CA THR A 118 9.98 8.42 0.22
C THR A 118 11.45 8.77 0.07
N LEU A 119 12.20 7.97 -0.68
CA LEU A 119 13.56 8.26 -1.12
C LEU A 119 13.58 8.83 -2.54
N PRO A 120 14.63 9.57 -2.95
CA PRO A 120 14.77 10.05 -4.31
C PRO A 120 14.62 8.95 -5.39
N GLY A 121 15.11 7.73 -5.13
CA GLY A 121 14.98 6.60 -6.05
C GLY A 121 13.57 6.03 -6.19
N ASP A 122 12.66 6.33 -5.26
CA ASP A 122 11.27 5.84 -5.33
C ASP A 122 10.49 6.59 -6.42
N TYR A 123 10.88 7.82 -6.73
CA TYR A 123 10.23 8.63 -7.75
C TYR A 123 10.34 8.00 -9.15
N ASP A 124 11.47 7.36 -9.46
CA ASP A 124 11.63 6.64 -10.74
C ASP A 124 10.61 5.50 -10.84
N ILE A 125 10.40 4.76 -9.74
CA ILE A 125 9.38 3.69 -9.67
C ILE A 125 7.96 4.25 -9.81
N PHE A 126 7.67 5.39 -9.16
CA PHE A 126 6.38 6.05 -9.29
C PHE A 126 6.13 6.51 -10.72
N ILE A 127 7.14 7.09 -11.37
CA ILE A 127 7.07 7.53 -12.76
C ILE A 127 6.85 6.32 -13.66
N ASP A 128 7.62 5.24 -13.53
CA ASP A 128 7.44 4.02 -14.34
C ASP A 128 6.05 3.42 -14.20
N PHE A 129 5.52 3.37 -12.97
CA PHE A 129 4.14 2.95 -12.71
C PHE A 129 3.13 3.88 -13.41
N MET A 130 3.31 5.19 -13.30
CA MET A 130 2.43 6.16 -13.94
C MET A 130 2.49 6.07 -15.46
N ARG A 131 3.68 5.91 -16.05
CA ARG A 131 3.87 5.74 -17.50
C ARG A 131 3.14 4.50 -18.00
N LYS A 132 3.29 3.38 -17.29
CA LYS A 132 2.66 2.10 -17.64
C LYS A 132 1.12 2.19 -17.67
N HIS A 133 0.53 2.93 -16.73
CA HIS A 133 -0.92 2.88 -16.49
C HIS A 133 -1.70 4.10 -16.98
N PHE A 134 -1.05 5.24 -17.21
CA PHE A 134 -1.72 6.50 -17.55
C PHE A 134 -1.20 7.17 -18.83
N LEU A 135 -0.06 6.75 -19.36
CA LEU A 135 0.42 7.28 -20.64
C LEU A 135 0.02 6.38 -21.82
N PRO A 136 -0.26 6.96 -22.99
CA PRO A 136 -0.46 6.20 -24.21
C PRO A 136 0.83 5.42 -24.56
N VAL A 137 0.67 4.22 -25.11
CA VAL A 137 1.77 3.35 -25.56
C VAL A 137 2.64 4.04 -26.64
N ASP A 138 2.10 5.05 -27.33
CA ASP A 138 2.74 5.73 -28.46
C ASP A 138 3.28 7.13 -28.15
N ALA A 139 3.41 7.52 -26.88
CA ALA A 139 4.07 8.77 -26.53
C ALA A 139 5.59 8.63 -26.73
N GLU A 140 6.03 8.72 -27.99
CA GLU A 140 7.45 8.94 -28.32
C GLU A 140 7.94 10.15 -27.54
N VAL A 141 8.96 9.93 -26.70
CA VAL A 141 9.72 11.01 -26.10
C VAL A 141 10.54 11.61 -27.24
N THR A 142 10.02 12.67 -27.87
CA THR A 142 10.84 13.53 -28.70
C THR A 142 11.83 14.21 -27.76
N ASP A 143 13.06 13.71 -27.75
CA ASP A 143 14.21 14.31 -27.09
C ASP A 143 14.57 15.62 -27.81
N GLU A 144 13.76 16.66 -27.57
CA GLU A 144 14.09 18.03 -27.95
C GLU A 144 14.88 18.69 -26.82
N THR A 145 16.12 18.27 -26.59
CA THR A 145 17.20 19.14 -26.08
C THR A 145 18.58 18.47 -26.20
N ARG A 146 19.16 18.62 -27.39
CA ARG A 146 20.62 18.75 -27.56
C ARG A 146 20.96 20.21 -27.84
#